data_AF-A0A9D8C8B3-F1
#
_entry.id   AF-A0A9D8C8B3-F1
#
_cell.length_a   1.000
_cell.length_b   1.000
_cell.length_c   1.000
_cell.angle_alpha   90.00
_cell.angle_beta   90.00
_cell.angle_gamma   90.00
#
_symmetry.space_group_name_H-M   'P 1'
#
loop_
_entity.id
_entity.type
_entity.pdbx_description
1 polymer ?
#
loop_
_entity_poly.entity_id
_entity_poly.type
_entity_poly.pdbx_seq_one_letter_code
_entity_poly.pdbx_strand_id
1 'polypeptide(L)'
;MMDSRLSLHHIGGRNGVRAFPICARFERDFVSVFHDADPDCLPQIRDNNRGLESTLHVLPYCLWSRPGRVDFHIARDPYASSILPFDPAAAGRFVHFAWDHDYAFAETMPAAETRAVEALTLDQALARSAEVPPPDFLSIDTQGAELAILEGAPGTLAGVLALQLEVSFLRQYRDQPLFGEVAAWLAARGFDFLRFTATSEALRHRVPIGQRGENTLVSADALFARRVETLPTPPARAKFAFVMIVQGHTDLAAAALDGLAAADLAALTPRYVRFLEAYDAARKSHPGLMPWTFGDKWPEDSGRRRFAAGAEAQAEIGHALVARRRAYLDRLRSQMDTVKALLAEAPYGVETVLRDNGFADQAETLMRHRRAQTASLIKELQEGRVF
;
A
#
# COMPACT_ATOMS: atom_id res chain seq x y z
N MET A 1 25.95 0.55 -16.20
CA MET A 1 24.57 0.03 -16.19
C MET A 1 23.80 0.84 -15.14
N MET A 2 22.61 1.35 -15.46
CA MET A 2 21.77 2.00 -14.45
C MET A 2 21.45 1.00 -13.35
N ASP A 3 21.64 1.39 -12.10
CA ASP A 3 21.29 0.56 -10.95
C ASP A 3 19.77 0.39 -10.88
N SER A 4 19.29 -0.81 -11.22
CA SER A 4 17.86 -1.16 -11.24
C SER A 4 17.37 -1.80 -9.94
N ARG A 5 18.18 -1.78 -8.88
CA ARG A 5 17.77 -2.16 -7.52
C ARG A 5 16.60 -1.31 -7.02
N LEU A 6 15.81 -1.87 -6.11
CA LEU A 6 14.69 -1.19 -5.49
C LEU A 6 15.16 -0.45 -4.23
N SER A 7 15.03 0.88 -4.22
CA SER A 7 15.38 1.72 -3.07
C SER A 7 14.17 1.89 -2.16
N LEU A 8 14.32 1.46 -0.90
CA LEU A 8 13.29 1.42 0.13
C LEU A 8 13.69 2.38 1.25
N HIS A 9 13.03 3.54 1.34
CA HIS A 9 13.29 4.50 2.41
C HIS A 9 12.24 4.39 3.51
N HIS A 10 12.69 4.46 4.75
CA HIS A 10 11.84 4.56 5.93
C HIS A 10 12.34 5.72 6.81
N ILE A 11 11.48 6.70 7.04
CA ILE A 11 11.75 7.87 7.90
C ILE A 11 10.98 7.68 9.21
N GLY A 12 11.68 7.80 10.33
CA GLY A 12 11.20 7.35 11.65
C GLY A 12 11.65 5.94 11.97
N GLY A 13 12.93 5.66 11.71
CA GLY A 13 13.46 4.31 11.65
C GLY A 13 13.65 3.58 12.98
N ARG A 14 13.30 4.14 14.15
CA ARG A 14 13.42 3.46 15.45
C ARG A 14 12.92 2.02 15.38
N ASN A 15 13.63 1.10 16.05
CA ASN A 15 13.45 -0.36 15.96
C ASN A 15 13.90 -1.01 14.64
N GLY A 16 14.31 -0.25 13.63
CA GLY A 16 14.87 -0.78 12.39
C GLY A 16 13.88 -1.62 11.58
N VAL A 17 12.58 -1.43 11.79
CA VAL A 17 11.52 -2.06 11.00
C VAL A 17 11.11 -1.08 9.92
N ARG A 18 11.03 -1.54 8.67
CA ARG A 18 10.53 -0.74 7.54
C ARG A 18 9.12 -1.21 7.18
N ALA A 19 8.31 -0.30 6.66
CA ALA A 19 6.96 -0.60 6.19
C ALA A 19 6.93 -1.63 5.04
N PHE A 20 7.93 -1.60 4.15
CA PHE A 20 8.02 -2.57 3.06
C PHE A 20 8.46 -3.94 3.59
N PRO A 21 7.71 -5.02 3.35
CA PRO A 21 7.96 -6.31 4.00
C PRO A 21 9.32 -6.91 3.62
N ILE A 22 9.87 -7.74 4.51
CA ILE A 22 11.08 -8.52 4.23
C ILE A 22 10.75 -9.55 3.16
N CYS A 23 11.47 -9.48 2.04
CA CYS A 23 11.32 -10.39 0.92
C CYS A 23 12.62 -11.17 0.75
N ALA A 24 12.82 -12.22 1.56
CA ALA A 24 14.10 -12.92 1.72
C ALA A 24 14.81 -13.29 0.40
N ARG A 25 14.08 -13.68 -0.65
CA ARG A 25 14.64 -14.05 -1.96
C ARG A 25 15.18 -12.86 -2.77
N PHE A 26 14.69 -11.66 -2.46
CA PHE A 26 14.90 -10.42 -3.20
C PHE A 26 15.67 -9.36 -2.41
N GLU A 27 16.03 -9.59 -1.14
CA GLU A 27 16.77 -8.61 -0.32
C GLU A 27 18.05 -8.11 -1.00
N ARG A 28 18.79 -8.96 -1.73
CA ARG A 28 19.98 -8.54 -2.51
C ARG A 28 19.69 -7.51 -3.60
N ASP A 29 18.46 -7.44 -4.07
CA ASP A 29 18.02 -6.44 -5.05
C ASP A 29 17.58 -5.12 -4.40
N PHE A 30 17.62 -5.03 -3.06
CA PHE A 30 17.13 -3.88 -2.32
C PHE A 30 18.26 -3.00 -1.76
N VAL A 31 17.98 -1.71 -1.71
CA VAL A 31 18.73 -0.73 -0.92
C VAL A 31 17.79 -0.21 0.16
N SER A 32 18.05 -0.62 1.41
CA SER A 32 17.29 -0.21 2.59
C SER A 32 17.91 1.03 3.20
N VAL A 33 17.14 2.10 3.31
CA VAL A 33 17.60 3.38 3.84
C VAL A 33 16.70 3.80 5.00
N PHE A 34 17.28 3.88 6.20
CA PHE A 34 16.59 4.35 7.38
C PHE A 34 17.04 5.78 7.71
N HIS A 35 16.08 6.65 8.02
CA HIS A 35 16.33 7.98 8.58
C HIS A 35 15.74 8.03 9.97
N ASP A 36 16.50 8.56 10.93
CA ASP A 36 15.97 8.91 12.24
C ASP A 36 16.63 10.17 12.79
N ALA A 37 15.84 10.98 13.49
CA ALA A 37 16.27 12.20 14.13
C ALA A 37 16.96 11.92 15.48
N ASP A 38 16.67 10.78 16.12
CA ASP A 38 17.31 10.38 17.35
C ASP A 38 18.57 9.52 17.07
N PRO A 39 19.78 10.03 17.36
CA PRO A 39 21.00 9.23 17.21
C PRO A 39 21.03 7.98 18.09
N ASP A 40 20.24 7.95 19.17
CA ASP A 40 20.27 6.87 20.16
C ASP A 40 19.71 5.55 19.59
N CYS A 41 18.85 5.59 18.58
CA CYS A 41 18.28 4.37 17.96
C CYS A 41 19.12 3.83 16.78
N LEU A 42 20.09 4.59 16.26
CA LEU A 42 20.84 4.18 15.06
C LEU A 42 21.61 2.87 15.21
N PRO A 43 22.24 2.55 16.36
CA PRO A 43 22.85 1.24 16.57
C PRO A 43 21.82 0.10 16.51
N GLN A 44 20.65 0.29 17.13
CA GLN A 44 19.55 -0.68 17.11
C GLN A 44 19.06 -0.96 15.68
N ILE A 45 18.93 0.08 14.85
CA ILE A 45 18.55 -0.06 13.44
C ILE A 45 19.55 -0.97 12.71
N ARG A 46 20.85 -0.73 12.90
CA ARG A 46 21.92 -1.53 12.27
C ARG A 46 21.88 -2.98 12.75
N ASP A 47 21.68 -3.20 14.04
CA ASP A 47 21.66 -4.54 14.63
C ASP A 47 20.47 -5.35 14.14
N ASN A 48 19.27 -4.76 14.11
CA ASN A 48 18.06 -5.44 13.64
C ASN A 48 18.09 -5.78 12.15
N ASN A 49 18.90 -5.07 11.36
CA ASN A 49 19.02 -5.31 9.91
C ASN A 49 20.27 -6.10 9.52
N ARG A 50 21.15 -6.47 10.47
CA ARG A 50 22.44 -7.13 10.18
C ARG A 50 22.31 -8.46 9.42
N GLY A 51 21.19 -9.16 9.61
CA GLY A 51 20.92 -10.46 8.98
C GLY A 51 20.31 -10.38 7.57
N LEU A 52 19.94 -9.19 7.08
CA LEU A 52 19.33 -9.02 5.77
C LEU A 52 20.41 -8.83 4.69
N GLU A 53 20.17 -9.41 3.51
CA GLU A 53 21.11 -9.32 2.39
C GLU A 53 21.02 -7.99 1.61
N SER A 54 20.12 -7.09 2.00
CA SER A 54 19.97 -5.76 1.39
C SER A 54 21.14 -4.85 1.72
N THR A 55 21.48 -3.95 0.79
CA THR A 55 22.40 -2.85 1.14
C THR A 55 21.73 -1.94 2.15
N LEU A 56 22.40 -1.63 3.27
CA LEU A 56 21.83 -0.85 4.36
C LEU A 56 22.52 0.52 4.48
N HIS A 57 21.72 1.58 4.50
CA HIS A 57 22.14 2.93 4.91
C HIS A 57 21.31 3.37 6.12
N VAL A 58 21.97 3.98 7.10
CA VAL A 58 21.32 4.53 8.31
C VAL A 58 21.77 5.98 8.43
N LEU A 59 20.85 6.90 8.19
CA LEU A 59 21.10 8.34 8.05
C LEU A 59 20.60 9.09 9.29
N PRO A 60 21.46 9.84 10.00
CA PRO A 60 21.14 10.49 11.27
C PRO A 60 20.52 11.88 11.07
N TYR A 61 19.51 11.99 10.19
CA TYR A 61 18.94 13.29 9.81
C TYR A 61 17.54 13.48 10.38
N CYS A 62 17.34 14.63 11.02
CA CYS A 62 16.01 15.14 11.32
C CYS A 62 15.44 15.76 10.03
N LEU A 63 14.29 15.27 9.56
CA LEU A 63 13.69 15.69 8.30
C LEU A 63 12.46 16.58 8.54
N TRP A 64 12.35 17.65 7.75
CA TRP A 64 11.29 18.64 7.86
C TRP A 64 11.00 19.35 6.52
N SER A 65 10.07 20.30 6.52
CA SER A 65 9.67 21.07 5.32
C SER A 65 10.72 22.09 4.84
N ARG A 66 11.66 22.49 5.71
CA ARG A 66 12.72 23.45 5.40
C ARG A 66 13.94 23.22 6.30
N PRO A 67 15.16 23.57 5.84
CA PRO A 67 16.33 23.52 6.70
C PRO A 67 16.22 24.51 7.86
N GLY A 68 16.83 24.18 8.99
CA GLY A 68 16.92 25.08 10.14
C GLY A 68 17.15 24.34 11.45
N ARG A 69 17.13 25.08 12.56
CA ARG A 69 17.06 24.47 13.89
C ARG A 69 15.61 24.25 14.27
N VAL A 70 15.30 23.05 14.76
CA VAL A 70 13.98 22.69 15.29
C VAL A 70 14.14 22.06 16.67
N ASP A 71 13.09 22.17 17.47
CA ASP A 71 12.98 21.41 18.71
C ASP A 71 12.44 20.01 18.37
N PHE A 72 13.20 18.98 18.75
CA PHE A 72 12.78 17.59 18.64
C PHE A 72 12.40 17.07 20.03
N HIS A 73 11.13 16.70 20.19
CA HIS A 73 10.55 16.28 21.45
C HIS A 73 10.65 14.77 21.59
N ILE A 74 11.61 14.31 22.40
CA ILE A 74 11.76 12.90 22.72
C ILE A 74 10.72 12.56 23.77
N ALA A 75 9.75 11.74 23.38
CA ALA A 75 8.64 11.33 24.23
C ALA A 75 9.11 10.35 25.31
N ARG A 76 8.29 10.16 26.36
CA ARG A 76 8.56 9.18 27.42
C ARG A 76 8.66 7.76 26.89
N ASP A 77 7.79 7.41 25.95
CA ASP A 77 8.02 6.32 25.04
C ASP A 77 8.65 6.86 23.76
N PRO A 78 9.94 6.58 23.48
CA PRO A 78 10.63 7.16 22.33
C PRO A 78 10.03 6.81 20.96
N TYR A 79 9.17 5.80 20.85
CA TYR A 79 8.39 5.53 19.63
C TYR A 79 7.39 6.66 19.30
N ALA A 80 6.96 7.43 20.29
CA ALA A 80 6.05 8.56 20.14
C ALA A 80 6.77 9.92 20.01
N SER A 81 8.06 9.93 19.67
CA SER A 81 8.84 11.17 19.54
C SER A 81 8.49 11.92 18.26
N SER A 82 8.44 13.26 18.32
CA SER A 82 8.05 14.09 17.18
C SER A 82 8.71 15.46 17.23
N ILE A 83 8.80 16.11 16.06
CA ILE A 83 9.10 17.56 15.99
C ILE A 83 7.89 18.35 16.48
N LEU A 84 6.68 17.81 16.32
CA LEU A 84 5.46 18.45 16.80
C LEU A 84 5.30 18.18 18.31
N PRO A 85 4.95 19.18 19.13
CA PRO A 85 4.71 18.94 20.55
C PRO A 85 3.40 18.17 20.74
N PHE A 86 3.36 17.28 21.73
CA PHE A 86 2.15 16.55 22.13
C PHE A 86 0.97 17.51 22.38
N ASP A 87 -0.22 17.15 21.90
CA ASP A 87 -1.45 17.90 22.13
C ASP A 87 -2.14 17.44 23.44
N PRO A 88 -2.24 18.30 24.47
CA PRO A 88 -2.95 17.96 25.70
C PRO A 88 -4.41 17.55 25.49
N ALA A 89 -5.05 17.96 24.38
CA ALA A 89 -6.40 17.51 24.05
C ALA A 89 -6.49 15.99 23.79
N ALA A 90 -5.38 15.34 23.43
CA ALA A 90 -5.29 13.90 23.25
C ALA A 90 -4.99 13.12 24.55
N ALA A 91 -4.70 13.80 25.67
CA ALA A 91 -4.24 13.18 26.92
C ALA A 91 -5.17 12.09 27.49
N GLY A 92 -6.49 12.24 27.34
CA GLY A 92 -7.45 11.25 27.85
C GLY A 92 -7.45 9.90 27.12
N ARG A 93 -6.82 9.83 25.95
CA ARG A 93 -6.82 8.68 25.06
C ARG A 93 -5.96 7.55 25.60
N PHE A 94 -6.40 6.32 25.37
CA PHE A 94 -5.57 5.14 25.62
C PHE A 94 -5.93 3.97 24.72
N VAL A 95 -4.93 3.14 24.42
CA VAL A 95 -5.07 1.88 23.69
C VAL A 95 -4.82 0.75 24.68
N HIS A 96 -5.61 -0.32 24.65
CA HIS A 96 -5.20 -1.53 25.36
C HIS A 96 -4.14 -2.24 24.53
N PHE A 97 -2.89 -2.17 24.97
CA PHE A 97 -1.78 -2.80 24.27
C PHE A 97 -1.83 -4.30 24.57
N ALA A 98 -1.90 -5.12 23.52
CA ALA A 98 -2.14 -6.57 23.60
C ALA A 98 -1.09 -7.36 24.42
N TRP A 99 -0.02 -6.70 24.84
CA TRP A 99 1.11 -7.30 25.53
C TRP A 99 0.88 -7.45 27.03
N ASP A 100 0.31 -6.45 27.72
CA ASP A 100 0.02 -6.51 29.18
C ASP A 100 -0.57 -5.23 29.83
N HIS A 101 -0.66 -4.08 29.15
CA HIS A 101 -1.04 -2.82 29.81
C HIS A 101 -1.92 -1.89 28.96
N ASP A 102 -2.50 -0.90 29.62
CA ASP A 102 -3.16 0.22 28.96
C ASP A 102 -2.09 1.26 28.56
N TYR A 103 -1.94 1.52 27.26
CA TYR A 103 -1.06 2.52 26.70
C TYR A 103 -1.76 3.89 26.73
N ALA A 104 -1.58 4.62 27.84
CA ALA A 104 -2.20 5.93 28.06
C ALA A 104 -1.37 7.06 27.43
N PHE A 105 -1.98 7.85 26.55
CA PHE A 105 -1.26 8.86 25.76
C PHE A 105 -0.62 9.92 26.65
N ALA A 106 -1.30 10.34 27.73
CA ALA A 106 -0.76 11.27 28.72
C ALA A 106 0.50 10.77 29.46
N GLU A 107 0.75 9.45 29.46
CA GLU A 107 1.89 8.85 30.15
C GLU A 107 3.06 8.58 29.21
N THR A 108 2.80 8.39 27.92
CA THR A 108 3.78 7.93 26.93
C THR A 108 4.23 9.01 25.95
N MET A 109 3.32 9.87 25.49
CA MET A 109 3.59 10.84 24.41
C MET A 109 4.18 12.19 24.84
N PRO A 110 3.96 12.72 26.07
CA PRO A 110 4.62 13.96 26.48
C PRO A 110 6.16 13.85 26.42
N ALA A 111 6.80 14.97 26.07
CA ALA A 111 8.25 15.05 26.00
C ALA A 111 8.89 14.74 27.36
N ALA A 112 9.78 13.75 27.39
CA ALA A 112 10.71 13.52 28.49
C ALA A 112 11.96 14.39 28.36
N GLU A 113 12.37 14.66 27.11
CA GLU A 113 13.50 15.50 26.75
C GLU A 113 13.15 16.32 25.50
N THR A 114 13.74 17.50 25.33
CA THR A 114 13.66 18.25 24.08
C THR A 114 15.07 18.63 23.64
N ARG A 115 15.44 18.24 22.42
CA ARG A 115 16.75 18.49 21.82
C ARG A 115 16.61 19.47 20.66
N ALA A 116 17.44 20.52 20.65
CA ALA A 116 17.54 21.42 19.50
C ALA A 116 18.45 20.80 18.43
N VAL A 117 17.88 20.33 17.32
CA VAL A 117 18.58 19.60 16.26
C VAL A 117 18.60 20.38 14.93
N GLU A 118 19.55 20.08 14.04
CA GLU A 118 19.52 20.55 12.65
C GLU A 118 18.50 19.71 11.87
N ALA A 119 17.46 20.36 11.35
CA ALA A 119 16.54 19.78 10.39
C ALA A 119 17.00 20.05 8.96
N LEU A 120 16.77 19.07 8.09
CA LEU A 120 16.99 19.15 6.65
C LEU A 120 15.69 18.85 5.91
N THR A 121 15.61 19.34 4.67
CA THR A 121 14.66 18.75 3.72
C THR A 121 15.14 17.37 3.30
N LEU A 122 14.22 16.47 2.89
CA LEU A 122 14.61 15.17 2.34
C LEU A 122 15.52 15.32 1.10
N ASP A 123 15.22 16.30 0.24
CA ASP A 123 16.05 16.61 -0.93
C ASP A 123 17.50 16.97 -0.51
N GLN A 124 17.68 17.78 0.53
CA GLN A 124 19.02 18.12 1.04
C GLN A 124 19.72 16.96 1.74
N ALA A 125 18.97 16.12 2.47
CA ALA A 125 19.54 14.94 3.11
C ALA A 125 20.12 13.98 2.06
N LEU A 126 19.40 13.72 0.98
CA LEU A 126 19.90 12.89 -0.12
C LEU A 126 21.05 13.54 -0.88
N ALA A 127 21.04 14.87 -1.03
CA ALA A 127 22.19 15.59 -1.60
C ALA A 127 23.46 15.47 -0.74
N ARG A 128 23.32 15.40 0.60
CA ARG A 128 24.45 15.17 1.53
C ARG A 128 24.93 13.72 1.54
N SER A 129 24.11 12.77 1.10
CA SER A 129 24.41 11.33 1.03
C SER A 129 24.35 10.84 -0.41
N ALA A 130 25.22 11.39 -1.27
CA ALA A 130 25.19 11.16 -2.72
C ALA A 130 25.36 9.69 -3.15
N GLU A 131 25.88 8.83 -2.27
CA GLU A 131 25.96 7.39 -2.47
C GLU A 131 24.62 6.66 -2.32
N VAL A 132 23.63 7.31 -1.70
CA VAL A 132 22.30 6.76 -1.41
C VAL A 132 21.35 7.07 -2.58
N PRO A 133 20.76 6.05 -3.23
CA PRO A 133 19.80 6.28 -4.31
C PRO A 133 18.50 6.91 -3.78
N PRO A 134 17.77 7.70 -4.58
CA PRO A 134 16.46 8.20 -4.18
C PRO A 134 15.44 7.05 -3.98
N PRO A 135 14.41 7.25 -3.14
CA PRO A 135 13.40 6.24 -2.86
C PRO A 135 12.53 5.90 -4.08
N ASP A 136 12.37 4.60 -4.35
CA ASP A 136 11.28 4.08 -5.17
C ASP A 136 10.03 3.85 -4.31
N PHE A 137 10.22 3.34 -3.08
CA PHE A 137 9.19 3.25 -2.05
C PHE A 137 9.61 4.10 -0.85
N LEU A 138 8.75 5.01 -0.43
CA LEU A 138 9.00 5.89 0.71
C LEU A 138 7.97 5.65 1.81
N SER A 139 8.44 5.31 3.00
CA SER A 139 7.60 5.23 4.19
C SER A 139 7.99 6.28 5.21
N ILE A 140 6.99 6.84 5.89
CA ILE A 140 7.17 7.89 6.90
C ILE A 140 6.26 7.56 8.08
N ASP A 141 6.87 7.38 9.24
CA ASP A 141 6.22 7.20 10.54
C ASP A 141 6.94 8.11 11.53
N THR A 142 6.52 9.37 11.55
CA THR A 142 7.23 10.44 12.27
C THR A 142 6.31 11.17 13.25
N GLN A 143 5.21 10.51 13.62
CA GLN A 143 4.30 10.97 14.64
C GLN A 143 3.81 12.40 14.33
N GLY A 144 3.33 12.60 13.09
CA GLY A 144 2.65 13.81 12.64
C GLY A 144 3.44 14.75 11.73
N ALA A 145 4.72 14.46 11.47
CA ALA A 145 5.57 15.28 10.60
C ALA A 145 5.47 14.90 9.10
N GLU A 146 4.62 13.93 8.74
CA GLU A 146 4.63 13.27 7.42
C GLU A 146 4.44 14.27 6.28
N LEU A 147 3.43 15.14 6.37
CA LEU A 147 3.15 16.12 5.33
C LEU A 147 4.26 17.16 5.20
N ALA A 148 4.80 17.63 6.33
CA ALA A 148 5.87 18.63 6.31
C ALA A 148 7.14 18.06 5.66
N ILE A 149 7.49 16.80 5.94
CA ILE A 149 8.61 16.13 5.29
C ILE A 149 8.38 16.02 3.77
N LEU A 150 7.16 15.66 3.35
CA LEU A 150 6.81 15.58 1.92
C LEU A 150 6.84 16.96 1.23
N GLU A 151 6.44 18.03 1.91
CA GLU A 151 6.54 19.40 1.41
C GLU A 151 8.00 19.85 1.20
N GLY A 152 8.92 19.33 2.01
CA GLY A 152 10.36 19.51 1.84
C GLY A 152 10.98 18.63 0.76
N ALA A 153 10.22 17.75 0.10
CA ALA A 153 10.77 16.71 -0.77
C ALA A 153 10.34 16.79 -2.25
N PRO A 154 10.13 17.96 -2.88
CA PRO A 154 9.55 18.01 -4.22
C PRO A 154 10.40 17.30 -5.29
N GLY A 155 11.74 17.39 -5.20
CA GLY A 155 12.65 16.72 -6.13
C GLY A 155 12.64 15.20 -5.94
N THR A 156 12.69 14.75 -4.69
CA THR A 156 12.65 13.34 -4.33
C THR A 156 11.30 12.70 -4.67
N LEU A 157 10.20 13.37 -4.34
CA LEU A 157 8.84 12.87 -4.51
C LEU A 157 8.52 12.58 -5.99
N ALA A 158 9.16 13.29 -6.94
CA ALA A 158 8.98 13.06 -8.37
C ALA A 158 9.37 11.64 -8.82
N GLY A 159 10.33 11.00 -8.13
CA GLY A 159 10.77 9.62 -8.41
C GLY A 159 10.02 8.53 -7.65
N VAL A 160 9.33 8.88 -6.57
CA VAL A 160 8.65 7.90 -5.68
C VAL A 160 7.49 7.23 -6.43
N LEU A 161 7.44 5.91 -6.34
CA LEU A 161 6.45 5.04 -6.99
C LEU A 161 5.29 4.70 -6.05
N ALA A 162 5.55 4.56 -4.76
CA ALA A 162 4.54 4.31 -3.73
C ALA A 162 4.98 4.86 -2.38
N LEU A 163 4.00 5.19 -1.54
CA LEU A 163 4.18 5.76 -0.22
C LEU A 163 3.40 4.95 0.82
N GLN A 164 3.98 4.73 2.00
CA GLN A 164 3.21 4.32 3.19
C GLN A 164 3.42 5.33 4.31
N LEU A 165 2.36 5.98 4.74
CA LEU A 165 2.42 7.04 5.74
C LEU A 165 1.60 6.67 6.96
N GLU A 166 2.12 6.93 8.16
CA GLU A 166 1.27 7.03 9.34
C GLU A 166 0.38 8.27 9.19
N VAL A 167 -0.93 8.09 9.17
CA VAL A 167 -1.91 9.18 9.06
C VAL A 167 -2.82 9.18 10.28
N SER A 168 -3.22 10.37 10.71
CA SER A 168 -4.05 10.52 11.91
C SER A 168 -5.47 10.99 11.59
N PHE A 169 -6.44 10.52 12.38
CA PHE A 169 -7.87 10.89 12.33
C PHE A 169 -8.27 11.85 13.45
N LEU A 170 -7.35 12.08 14.39
CA LEU A 170 -7.40 13.13 15.39
C LEU A 170 -5.99 13.66 15.62
N ARG A 171 -5.86 14.87 16.16
CA ARG A 171 -4.55 15.46 16.48
C ARG A 171 -4.03 14.84 17.76
N GLN A 172 -2.96 14.07 17.65
CA GLN A 172 -2.16 13.58 18.78
C GLN A 172 -1.07 14.61 19.14
N TYR A 173 -0.60 15.33 18.11
CA TYR A 173 0.37 16.41 18.22
C TYR A 173 -0.23 17.72 17.71
N ARG A 174 0.27 18.85 18.23
CA ARG A 174 -0.20 20.18 17.81
C ARG A 174 0.10 20.41 16.34
N ASP A 175 -0.84 21.04 15.65
CA ASP A 175 -0.73 21.37 14.23
C ASP A 175 -0.55 20.15 13.30
N GLN A 176 -0.69 18.93 13.80
CA GLN A 176 -0.64 17.69 13.02
C GLN A 176 -1.72 17.65 11.92
N PRO A 177 -1.34 17.45 10.65
CA PRO A 177 -2.30 17.28 9.56
C PRO A 177 -3.08 15.96 9.73
N LEU A 178 -4.36 15.99 9.40
CA LEU A 178 -5.20 14.78 9.41
C LEU A 178 -5.14 14.06 8.05
N PHE A 179 -5.58 12.80 8.02
CA PHE A 179 -5.62 11.96 6.81
C PHE A 179 -6.24 12.68 5.61
N GLY A 180 -7.34 13.41 5.80
CA GLY A 180 -8.00 14.14 4.71
C GLY A 180 -7.11 15.21 4.06
N GLU A 181 -6.28 15.90 4.85
CA GLU A 181 -5.34 16.91 4.37
C GLU A 181 -4.18 16.24 3.61
N VAL A 182 -3.60 15.17 4.18
CA VAL A 182 -2.52 14.39 3.56
C VAL A 182 -2.97 13.76 2.23
N ALA A 183 -4.13 13.10 2.24
CA ALA A 183 -4.68 12.44 1.06
C ALA A 183 -5.02 13.44 -0.05
N ALA A 184 -5.62 14.59 0.27
CA ALA A 184 -5.89 15.63 -0.71
C ALA A 184 -4.60 16.19 -1.32
N TRP A 185 -3.57 16.41 -0.50
CA TRP A 185 -2.28 16.93 -0.95
C TRP A 185 -1.54 15.96 -1.88
N LEU A 186 -1.58 14.66 -1.58
CA LEU A 186 -1.01 13.60 -2.42
C LEU A 186 -1.80 13.37 -3.72
N ALA A 187 -3.13 13.40 -3.65
CA ALA A 187 -3.99 13.29 -4.83
C ALA A 187 -3.71 14.40 -5.85
N ALA A 188 -3.48 15.63 -5.38
CA ALA A 188 -3.08 16.76 -6.23
C ALA A 188 -1.71 16.56 -6.92
N ARG A 189 -0.90 15.61 -6.45
CA ARG A 189 0.45 15.29 -6.97
C ARG A 189 0.55 13.95 -7.69
N GLY A 190 -0.60 13.36 -8.04
CA GLY A 190 -0.65 12.17 -8.89
C GLY A 190 -0.47 10.85 -8.11
N PHE A 191 -0.74 10.85 -6.81
CA PHE A 191 -0.81 9.63 -6.01
C PHE A 191 -2.26 9.30 -5.67
N ASP A 192 -2.64 8.05 -5.83
CA ASP A 192 -3.95 7.55 -5.45
C ASP A 192 -3.84 6.81 -4.11
N PHE A 193 -4.78 7.05 -3.20
CA PHE A 193 -4.91 6.27 -1.98
C PHE A 193 -5.43 4.86 -2.34
N LEU A 194 -4.74 3.83 -1.86
CA LEU A 194 -5.09 2.44 -2.14
C LEU A 194 -5.88 1.81 -1.01
N ARG A 195 -5.33 1.83 0.20
CA ARG A 195 -5.91 1.20 1.39
C ARG A 195 -5.21 1.63 2.67
N PHE A 196 -5.84 1.35 3.80
CA PHE A 196 -5.15 1.24 5.07
C PHE A 196 -4.51 -0.15 5.20
N THR A 197 -3.22 -0.21 5.54
CA THR A 197 -2.50 -1.47 5.79
C THR A 197 -2.59 -1.89 7.26
N ALA A 198 -2.65 -0.92 8.16
CA ALA A 198 -2.90 -1.10 9.59
C ALA A 198 -3.78 0.05 10.12
N THR A 199 -4.54 -0.20 11.17
CA THR A 199 -5.35 0.80 11.86
C THR A 199 -5.12 0.71 13.36
N SER A 200 -5.04 1.85 14.02
CA SER A 200 -4.96 1.96 15.47
C SER A 200 -6.21 2.65 15.99
N GLU A 201 -6.82 2.05 17.02
CA GLU A 201 -8.02 2.59 17.65
C GLU A 201 -7.78 2.77 19.15
N ALA A 202 -8.30 3.85 19.70
CA ALA A 202 -8.18 4.18 21.11
C ALA A 202 -9.54 4.54 21.72
N LEU A 203 -9.68 4.27 23.01
CA LEU A 203 -10.77 4.80 23.82
C LEU A 203 -10.49 6.27 24.16
N ARG A 204 -11.57 7.04 24.36
CA ARG A 204 -11.49 8.47 24.72
C ARG A 204 -11.05 8.73 26.16
N HIS A 205 -11.38 7.80 27.06
CA HIS A 205 -11.14 7.89 28.49
C HIS A 205 -10.96 6.49 29.07
N ARG A 206 -10.02 6.34 30.00
CA ARG A 206 -9.80 5.08 30.72
C ARG A 206 -10.99 4.68 31.58
N VAL A 207 -11.45 3.45 31.37
CA VAL A 207 -12.58 2.86 32.10
C VAL A 207 -12.22 1.47 32.66
N PRO A 208 -12.84 1.02 33.77
CA PRO A 208 -12.59 -0.30 34.36
C PRO A 208 -12.82 -1.48 33.41
N ILE A 209 -12.24 -2.62 33.75
CA ILE A 209 -12.50 -3.91 33.06
C ILE A 209 -14.01 -4.18 33.11
N GLY A 210 -14.58 -4.57 31.98
CA GLY A 210 -16.04 -4.79 31.82
C GLY A 210 -16.84 -3.55 31.43
N GLN A 211 -16.23 -2.36 31.36
CA GLN A 211 -16.89 -1.10 30.94
C GLN A 211 -16.39 -0.55 29.60
N ARG A 212 -15.54 -1.31 28.90
CA ARG A 212 -14.96 -0.90 27.62
C ARG A 212 -15.95 -1.22 26.49
N GLY A 213 -16.34 -0.20 25.74
CA GLY A 213 -17.13 -0.32 24.52
C GLY A 213 -16.26 -0.31 23.27
N GLU A 214 -16.85 0.08 22.14
CA GLU A 214 -16.14 0.25 20.87
C GLU A 214 -15.07 1.36 20.97
N ASN A 215 -13.95 1.12 20.30
CA ASN A 215 -12.87 2.11 20.21
C ASN A 215 -13.16 3.14 19.10
N THR A 216 -12.32 4.16 19.02
CA THR A 216 -12.36 5.13 17.91
C THR A 216 -11.04 5.14 17.18
N LEU A 217 -11.08 5.12 15.85
CA LEU A 217 -9.91 5.24 15.00
C LEU A 217 -9.10 6.51 15.33
N VAL A 218 -7.80 6.34 15.58
CA VAL A 218 -6.89 7.43 15.93
C VAL A 218 -5.81 7.64 14.87
N SER A 219 -5.23 6.55 14.37
CA SER A 219 -4.24 6.57 13.30
C SER A 219 -4.37 5.33 12.43
N ALA A 220 -3.72 5.36 11.27
CA ALA A 220 -3.61 4.24 10.36
C ALA A 220 -2.35 4.35 9.52
N ASP A 221 -1.85 3.24 9.03
CA ASP A 221 -0.88 3.22 7.95
C ASP A 221 -1.64 3.28 6.63
N ALA A 222 -1.41 4.33 5.85
CA ALA A 222 -2.06 4.56 4.56
C ALA A 222 -1.09 4.31 3.40
N LEU A 223 -1.46 3.38 2.52
CA LEU A 223 -0.72 3.09 1.30
C LEU A 223 -1.25 3.94 0.15
N PHE A 224 -0.34 4.64 -0.53
CA PHE A 224 -0.59 5.40 -1.75
C PHE A 224 0.32 4.91 -2.88
N ALA A 225 -0.14 5.00 -4.12
CA ALA A 225 0.66 4.66 -5.29
C ALA A 225 0.60 5.77 -6.33
N ARG A 226 1.71 6.01 -7.02
CA ARG A 226 1.75 6.90 -8.18
C ARG A 226 0.84 6.35 -9.27
N ARG A 227 0.08 7.21 -9.93
CA ARG A 227 -0.75 6.83 -11.08
C ARG A 227 0.09 6.14 -12.14
N VAL A 228 -0.30 4.92 -12.52
CA VAL A 228 0.45 4.03 -13.41
C VAL A 228 0.70 4.66 -14.78
N GLU A 229 -0.19 5.54 -15.23
CA GLU A 229 -0.12 6.28 -16.49
C GLU A 229 1.04 7.29 -16.49
N THR A 230 1.47 7.74 -15.31
CA THR A 230 2.52 8.76 -15.14
C THR A 230 3.92 8.17 -14.97
N LEU A 231 4.06 6.84 -14.98
CA LEU A 231 5.34 6.18 -14.76
C LEU A 231 6.32 6.46 -15.90
N PRO A 232 7.50 7.03 -15.60
CA PRO A 232 8.32 7.73 -16.60
C PRO A 232 9.19 6.80 -17.45
N THR A 233 9.53 5.60 -16.96
CA THR A 233 10.54 4.74 -17.58
C THR A 233 10.25 3.25 -17.40
N PRO A 234 10.83 2.36 -18.23
CA PRO A 234 10.70 0.92 -18.04
C PRO A 234 11.18 0.40 -16.66
N PRO A 235 12.34 0.82 -16.12
CA PRO A 235 12.73 0.47 -14.75
C PRO A 235 11.68 0.88 -13.71
N ALA A 236 11.12 2.09 -13.80
CA ALA A 236 10.10 2.56 -12.87
C ALA A 236 8.83 1.69 -12.94
N ARG A 237 8.39 1.31 -14.15
CA ARG A 237 7.26 0.38 -14.33
C ARG A 237 7.52 -1.00 -13.75
N ALA A 238 8.72 -1.54 -13.92
CA ALA A 238 9.09 -2.85 -13.37
C ALA A 238 9.10 -2.83 -11.84
N LYS A 239 9.75 -1.81 -11.24
CA LYS A 239 9.76 -1.60 -9.79
C LYS A 239 8.34 -1.41 -9.24
N PHE A 240 7.52 -0.58 -9.89
CA PHE A 240 6.13 -0.36 -9.52
C PHE A 240 5.33 -1.67 -9.54
N ALA A 241 5.45 -2.46 -10.62
CA ALA A 241 4.78 -3.75 -10.72
C ALA A 241 5.16 -4.69 -9.57
N PHE A 242 6.45 -4.77 -9.25
CA PHE A 242 6.93 -5.57 -8.12
C PHE A 242 6.37 -5.08 -6.79
N VAL A 243 6.45 -3.78 -6.51
CA VAL A 243 5.90 -3.17 -5.29
C VAL A 243 4.40 -3.46 -5.17
N MET A 244 3.63 -3.29 -6.25
CA MET A 244 2.19 -3.56 -6.24
C MET A 244 1.87 -5.04 -6.02
N ILE A 245 2.65 -5.97 -6.56
CA ILE A 245 2.50 -7.40 -6.27
C ILE A 245 2.74 -7.68 -4.79
N VAL A 246 3.83 -7.15 -4.22
CA VAL A 246 4.14 -7.32 -2.79
C VAL A 246 3.00 -6.78 -1.92
N GLN A 247 2.40 -5.65 -2.31
CA GLN A 247 1.28 -5.03 -1.60
C GLN A 247 -0.10 -5.64 -1.93
N GLY A 248 -0.16 -6.64 -2.83
CA GLY A 248 -1.41 -7.35 -3.19
C GLY A 248 -2.31 -6.63 -4.21
N HIS A 249 -1.83 -5.56 -4.84
CA HIS A 249 -2.55 -4.78 -5.87
C HIS A 249 -2.21 -5.28 -7.29
N THR A 250 -2.64 -6.51 -7.61
CA THR A 250 -2.25 -7.22 -8.83
C THR A 250 -2.79 -6.62 -10.13
N ASP A 251 -3.89 -5.88 -10.05
CA ASP A 251 -4.46 -5.10 -11.16
C ASP A 251 -3.56 -3.93 -11.55
N LEU A 252 -3.08 -3.17 -10.56
CA LEU A 252 -2.10 -2.09 -10.78
C LEU A 252 -0.77 -2.63 -11.29
N ALA A 253 -0.33 -3.79 -10.78
CA ALA A 253 0.84 -4.48 -11.31
C ALA A 253 0.67 -4.89 -12.77
N ALA A 254 -0.50 -5.43 -13.13
CA ALA A 254 -0.82 -5.79 -14.52
C ALA A 254 -0.80 -4.56 -15.44
N ALA A 255 -1.41 -3.43 -15.02
CA ALA A 255 -1.39 -2.20 -15.80
C ALA A 255 0.04 -1.66 -16.03
N ALA A 256 0.92 -1.80 -15.04
CA ALA A 256 2.31 -1.41 -15.18
C ALA A 256 3.07 -2.32 -16.17
N LEU A 257 2.84 -3.64 -16.09
CA LEU A 257 3.43 -4.65 -16.98
C LEU A 257 2.90 -4.57 -18.41
N ASP A 258 1.63 -4.24 -18.61
CA ASP A 258 1.05 -4.05 -19.94
C ASP A 258 1.68 -2.86 -20.68
N GLY A 259 2.17 -1.86 -19.94
CA GLY A 259 2.94 -0.75 -20.48
C GLY A 259 4.44 -1.03 -20.66
N LEU A 260 4.90 -2.27 -20.52
CA LEU A 260 6.29 -2.68 -20.68
C LEU A 260 6.47 -3.62 -21.87
N ALA A 261 7.42 -3.30 -22.76
CA ALA A 261 7.85 -4.26 -23.77
C ALA A 261 8.71 -5.36 -23.13
N ALA A 262 8.58 -6.60 -23.61
CA ALA A 262 9.36 -7.72 -23.08
C ALA A 262 10.88 -7.50 -23.20
N ALA A 263 11.34 -6.82 -24.25
CA ALA A 263 12.74 -6.46 -24.43
C ALA A 263 13.24 -5.47 -23.37
N ASP A 264 12.41 -4.51 -22.96
CA ASP A 264 12.77 -3.53 -21.93
C ASP A 264 12.89 -4.19 -20.56
N LEU A 265 11.98 -5.11 -20.24
CA LEU A 265 12.03 -5.88 -18.99
C LEU A 265 13.25 -6.80 -18.96
N ALA A 266 13.52 -7.50 -20.06
CA ALA A 266 14.65 -8.43 -20.17
C ALA A 266 16.03 -7.75 -20.12
N ALA A 267 16.10 -6.46 -20.43
CA ALA A 267 17.31 -5.65 -20.33
C ALA A 267 17.71 -5.32 -18.87
N LEU A 268 16.80 -5.52 -17.92
CA LEU A 268 17.06 -5.33 -16.50
C LEU A 268 17.66 -6.60 -15.88
N THR A 269 18.51 -6.42 -14.87
CA THR A 269 19.31 -7.50 -14.26
C THR A 269 18.86 -8.04 -12.89
N PRO A 270 18.08 -7.34 -12.03
CA PRO A 270 17.72 -7.81 -10.70
C PRO A 270 16.92 -9.12 -10.69
N ARG A 271 16.98 -9.88 -9.59
CA ARG A 271 16.22 -11.14 -9.46
C ARG A 271 14.71 -10.92 -9.48
N TYR A 272 14.22 -9.81 -8.93
CA TYR A 272 12.80 -9.49 -8.98
C TYR A 272 12.28 -9.34 -10.42
N VAL A 273 13.13 -8.97 -11.38
CA VAL A 273 12.76 -8.88 -12.81
C VAL A 273 12.47 -10.26 -13.39
N ARG A 274 13.28 -11.27 -13.06
CA ARG A 274 13.02 -12.66 -13.49
C ARG A 274 11.72 -13.19 -12.90
N PHE A 275 11.42 -12.80 -11.67
CA PHE A 275 10.11 -13.06 -11.07
C PHE A 275 8.98 -12.38 -11.86
N LEU A 276 9.13 -11.10 -12.24
CA LEU A 276 8.13 -10.37 -13.03
C LEU A 276 7.91 -11.00 -14.42
N GLU A 277 8.96 -11.47 -15.09
CA GLU A 277 8.85 -12.18 -16.36
C GLU A 277 8.01 -13.46 -16.22
N ALA A 278 8.30 -14.27 -15.20
CA ALA A 278 7.54 -15.48 -14.92
C ALA A 278 6.08 -15.17 -14.53
N TYR A 279 5.88 -14.13 -13.72
CA TYR A 279 4.56 -13.67 -13.30
C TYR A 279 3.74 -13.19 -14.49
N ASP A 280 4.32 -12.37 -15.36
CA ASP A 280 3.65 -11.81 -16.53
C ASP A 280 3.33 -12.88 -17.58
N ALA A 281 4.24 -13.84 -17.80
CA ALA A 281 3.98 -15.00 -18.65
C ALA A 281 2.82 -15.85 -18.10
N ALA A 282 2.81 -16.12 -16.80
CA ALA A 282 1.73 -16.85 -16.14
C ALA A 282 0.39 -16.10 -16.26
N ARG A 283 0.39 -14.77 -16.05
CA ARG A 283 -0.78 -13.91 -16.22
C ARG A 283 -1.33 -13.96 -17.64
N LYS A 284 -0.48 -13.82 -18.66
CA LYS A 284 -0.86 -13.84 -20.08
C LYS A 284 -1.36 -15.21 -20.54
N SER A 285 -0.90 -16.29 -19.91
CA SER A 285 -1.39 -17.64 -20.15
C SER A 285 -2.73 -17.95 -19.46
N HIS A 286 -3.14 -17.12 -18.50
CA HIS A 286 -4.37 -17.32 -17.74
C HIS A 286 -5.59 -17.13 -18.65
N PRO A 287 -6.62 -17.98 -18.55
CA PRO A 287 -7.86 -17.81 -19.30
C PRO A 287 -8.48 -16.42 -19.10
N GLY A 288 -8.75 -15.72 -20.20
CA GLY A 288 -9.39 -14.39 -20.23
C GLY A 288 -10.90 -14.41 -20.00
N LEU A 289 -11.36 -15.21 -19.03
CA LEU A 289 -12.77 -15.28 -18.64
C LEU A 289 -13.13 -14.08 -17.75
N MET A 290 -14.03 -13.23 -18.23
CA MET A 290 -14.47 -12.04 -17.50
C MET A 290 -15.90 -12.21 -16.97
N PRO A 291 -16.17 -11.77 -15.72
CA PRO A 291 -17.55 -11.62 -15.23
C PRO A 291 -18.37 -10.68 -16.11
N TRP A 292 -19.68 -10.89 -16.12
CA TRP A 292 -20.61 -10.04 -16.85
C TRP A 292 -20.63 -8.61 -16.28
N THR A 293 -20.40 -7.59 -17.11
CA THR A 293 -20.32 -6.20 -16.64
C THR A 293 -21.70 -5.57 -16.47
N PHE A 294 -21.76 -4.43 -15.78
CA PHE A 294 -22.99 -3.64 -15.73
C PHE A 294 -23.44 -3.20 -17.13
N GLY A 295 -22.51 -2.82 -18.01
CA GLY A 295 -22.83 -2.38 -19.38
C GLY A 295 -23.35 -3.52 -20.26
N ASP A 296 -22.86 -4.74 -20.07
CA ASP A 296 -23.42 -5.90 -20.78
C ASP A 296 -24.85 -6.21 -20.31
N LYS A 297 -25.14 -6.00 -19.02
CA LYS A 297 -26.48 -6.13 -18.44
C LYS A 297 -27.39 -4.98 -18.89
N TRP A 298 -26.89 -3.76 -18.88
CA TRP A 298 -27.61 -2.52 -19.11
C TRP A 298 -26.85 -1.61 -20.09
N PRO A 299 -26.91 -1.89 -21.40
CA PRO A 299 -26.24 -1.06 -22.39
C PRO A 299 -26.93 0.30 -22.52
N GLU A 300 -26.12 1.32 -22.83
CA GLU A 300 -26.59 2.70 -23.05
C GLU A 300 -27.49 3.19 -21.89
N ASP A 301 -28.62 3.81 -22.22
CA ASP A 301 -29.53 4.39 -21.23
C ASP A 301 -30.53 3.36 -20.65
N SER A 302 -30.45 2.07 -21.02
CA SER A 302 -31.39 1.05 -20.55
C SER A 302 -31.41 0.90 -19.02
N GLY A 303 -30.26 1.14 -18.37
CA GLY A 303 -30.15 1.14 -16.91
C GLY A 303 -30.98 2.23 -16.24
N ARG A 304 -31.17 3.39 -16.89
CA ARG A 304 -32.06 4.46 -16.43
C ARG A 304 -33.50 4.19 -16.86
N ARG A 305 -33.71 3.82 -18.14
CA ARG A 305 -35.04 3.60 -18.72
C ARG A 305 -35.83 2.51 -18.01
N ARG A 306 -35.18 1.48 -17.45
CA ARG A 306 -35.88 0.43 -16.69
C ARG A 306 -36.76 0.97 -15.54
N PHE A 307 -36.46 2.15 -15.03
CA PHE A 307 -37.24 2.79 -13.96
C PHE A 307 -38.21 3.88 -14.43
N ALA A 308 -38.06 4.37 -15.66
CA ALA A 308 -38.82 5.52 -16.18
C ALA A 308 -39.75 5.15 -17.36
N ALA A 309 -39.59 3.97 -17.93
CA ALA A 309 -40.33 3.55 -19.11
C ALA A 309 -41.68 2.91 -18.73
N GLY A 310 -42.69 3.07 -19.61
CA GLY A 310 -43.96 2.34 -19.50
C GLY A 310 -43.78 0.83 -19.65
N ALA A 311 -44.83 0.07 -19.34
CA ALA A 311 -44.79 -1.39 -19.26
C ALA A 311 -44.22 -2.08 -20.52
N GLU A 312 -44.55 -1.59 -21.72
CA GLU A 312 -44.05 -2.15 -22.99
C GLU A 312 -42.53 -2.02 -23.14
N ALA A 313 -41.99 -0.84 -22.84
CA ALA A 313 -40.55 -0.60 -22.90
C ALA A 313 -39.80 -1.32 -21.77
N GLN A 314 -40.42 -1.53 -20.61
CA GLN A 314 -39.86 -2.40 -19.57
C GLN A 314 -39.81 -3.87 -20.01
N ALA A 315 -40.84 -4.35 -20.71
CA ALA A 315 -40.86 -5.70 -21.27
C ALA A 315 -39.79 -5.89 -22.35
N GLU A 316 -39.64 -4.92 -23.26
CA GLU A 316 -38.59 -4.93 -24.29
C GLU A 316 -37.19 -4.99 -23.67
N ILE A 317 -36.92 -4.12 -22.69
CA ILE A 317 -35.64 -4.12 -21.95
C ILE A 317 -35.41 -5.47 -21.26
N GLY A 318 -36.45 -6.04 -20.65
CA GLY A 318 -36.40 -7.35 -20.01
C GLY A 318 -36.07 -8.48 -21.00
N HIS A 319 -36.72 -8.52 -22.17
CA HIS A 319 -36.45 -9.51 -23.22
C HIS A 319 -35.01 -9.39 -23.77
N ALA A 320 -34.55 -8.17 -24.04
CA ALA A 320 -33.19 -7.95 -24.52
C ALA A 320 -32.14 -8.38 -23.49
N LEU A 321 -32.40 -8.10 -22.21
CA LEU A 321 -31.56 -8.52 -21.10
C LEU A 321 -31.50 -10.05 -20.96
N VAL A 322 -32.64 -10.73 -21.09
CA VAL A 322 -32.74 -12.20 -21.14
C VAL A 322 -31.88 -12.79 -22.25
N ALA A 323 -31.98 -12.24 -23.46
CA ALA A 323 -31.23 -12.70 -24.61
C ALA A 323 -29.70 -12.53 -24.42
N ARG A 324 -29.27 -11.36 -23.94
CA ARG A 324 -27.85 -11.09 -23.64
C ARG A 324 -27.29 -12.00 -22.56
N ARG A 325 -28.06 -12.21 -21.48
CA ARG A 325 -27.65 -13.14 -20.41
C ARG A 325 -27.49 -14.55 -20.95
N ARG A 326 -28.43 -15.02 -21.80
CA ARG A 326 -28.34 -16.34 -22.43
C ARG A 326 -27.06 -16.49 -23.25
N ALA A 327 -26.75 -15.51 -24.11
CA ALA A 327 -25.53 -15.52 -24.91
C ALA A 327 -24.25 -15.56 -24.04
N TYR A 328 -24.22 -14.81 -22.93
CA TYR A 328 -23.13 -14.86 -21.96
C TYR A 328 -22.98 -16.26 -21.33
N LEU A 329 -24.07 -16.85 -20.85
CA LEU A 329 -24.06 -18.19 -20.25
C LEU A 329 -23.68 -19.27 -21.27
N ASP A 330 -24.13 -19.16 -22.52
CA ASP A 330 -23.77 -20.11 -23.58
C ASP A 330 -22.28 -20.05 -23.92
N ARG A 331 -21.68 -18.85 -23.93
CA ARG A 331 -20.21 -18.70 -24.03
C ARG A 331 -19.49 -19.39 -22.88
N LEU A 332 -19.94 -19.19 -21.64
CA LEU A 332 -19.35 -19.88 -20.48
C LEU A 332 -19.52 -21.41 -20.57
N ARG A 333 -20.68 -21.91 -21.04
CA ARG A 333 -20.90 -23.35 -21.27
C ARG A 333 -19.94 -23.92 -22.30
N SER A 334 -19.63 -23.18 -23.36
CA SER A 334 -18.62 -23.60 -24.36
C SER A 334 -17.20 -23.68 -23.81
N GLN A 335 -16.94 -23.08 -22.63
CA GLN A 335 -15.63 -23.05 -21.96
C GLN A 335 -15.68 -23.75 -20.59
N MET A 336 -16.60 -24.71 -20.42
CA MET A 336 -16.89 -25.33 -19.13
C MET A 336 -15.66 -26.01 -18.49
N ASP A 337 -14.77 -26.63 -19.28
CA ASP A 337 -13.57 -27.26 -18.74
C ASP A 337 -12.62 -26.22 -18.14
N THR A 338 -12.48 -25.07 -18.79
CA THR A 338 -11.74 -23.91 -18.26
C THR A 338 -12.37 -23.38 -16.99
N VAL A 339 -13.70 -23.21 -16.97
CA VAL A 339 -14.44 -22.76 -15.77
C VAL A 339 -14.23 -23.73 -14.62
N LYS A 340 -14.31 -25.05 -14.85
CA LYS A 340 -14.04 -26.07 -13.82
C LYS A 340 -12.59 -26.05 -13.35
N ALA A 341 -11.63 -25.85 -14.25
CA ALA A 341 -10.21 -25.75 -13.89
C ALA A 341 -9.96 -24.59 -12.93
N LEU A 342 -10.66 -23.47 -13.08
CA LEU A 342 -10.54 -22.32 -12.18
C LEU A 342 -11.07 -22.58 -10.76
N LEU A 343 -11.88 -23.62 -10.53
CA LEU A 343 -12.29 -24.05 -9.18
C LEU A 343 -11.24 -24.90 -8.45
N ALA A 344 -10.17 -25.32 -9.13
CA ALA A 344 -9.16 -26.20 -8.55
C ALA A 344 -8.59 -25.62 -7.25
N GLU A 345 -8.41 -26.49 -6.25
CA GLU A 345 -7.85 -26.11 -4.94
C GLU A 345 -6.35 -25.84 -5.00
N ALA A 346 -5.68 -26.42 -6.00
CA ALA A 346 -4.27 -26.17 -6.24
C ALA A 346 -4.06 -24.74 -6.80
N PRO A 347 -2.89 -24.14 -6.53
CA PRO A 347 -2.47 -22.90 -7.17
C PRO A 347 -2.52 -23.01 -8.69
N TYR A 348 -2.93 -21.91 -9.32
CA TYR A 348 -3.08 -21.84 -10.76
C TYR A 348 -2.45 -20.57 -11.32
N GLY A 349 -1.62 -20.71 -12.36
CA GLY A 349 -0.97 -19.59 -13.06
C GLY A 349 -0.13 -18.72 -12.11
N VAL A 350 -0.52 -17.45 -11.97
CA VAL A 350 0.19 -16.46 -11.14
C VAL A 350 0.30 -16.86 -9.67
N GLU A 351 -0.66 -17.63 -9.14
CA GLU A 351 -0.66 -18.08 -7.75
C GLU A 351 0.53 -19.02 -7.46
N THR A 352 0.86 -19.88 -8.42
CA THR A 352 2.02 -20.77 -8.33
C THR A 352 3.32 -19.95 -8.30
N VAL A 353 3.45 -18.98 -9.22
CA VAL A 353 4.63 -18.11 -9.30
C VAL A 353 4.81 -17.32 -8.00
N LEU A 354 3.73 -16.80 -7.42
CA LEU A 354 3.75 -16.09 -6.14
C LEU A 354 4.23 -16.99 -5.00
N ARG A 355 3.62 -18.17 -4.85
CA ARG A 355 3.96 -19.12 -3.79
C ARG A 355 5.41 -19.59 -3.87
N ASP A 356 5.86 -19.93 -5.08
CA ASP A 356 7.22 -20.40 -5.33
C ASP A 356 8.29 -19.33 -5.06
N ASN A 357 7.88 -18.06 -4.95
CA ASN A 357 8.75 -16.91 -4.67
C ASN A 357 8.49 -16.26 -3.30
N GLY A 358 7.78 -16.93 -2.40
CA GLY A 358 7.62 -16.49 -1.00
C GLY A 358 6.45 -15.54 -0.74
N PHE A 359 5.54 -15.39 -1.71
CA PHE A 359 4.33 -14.55 -1.58
C PHE A 359 3.08 -15.40 -1.32
N ALA A 360 3.12 -16.20 -0.25
CA ALA A 360 2.08 -17.17 0.06
C ALA A 360 0.72 -16.50 0.34
N ASP A 361 0.71 -15.39 1.08
CA ASP A 361 -0.52 -14.67 1.44
C ASP A 361 -1.21 -14.05 0.22
N GLN A 362 -0.41 -13.48 -0.69
CA GLN A 362 -0.89 -12.94 -1.97
C GLN A 362 -1.45 -14.08 -2.83
N ALA A 363 -0.75 -15.22 -2.91
CA ALA A 363 -1.21 -16.39 -3.64
C ALA A 363 -2.53 -16.94 -3.06
N GLU A 364 -2.65 -17.01 -1.73
CA GLU A 364 -3.86 -17.48 -1.06
C GLU A 364 -5.04 -16.54 -1.30
N THR A 365 -4.81 -15.23 -1.23
CA THR A 365 -5.83 -14.21 -1.50
C THR A 365 -6.36 -14.33 -2.93
N LEU A 366 -5.47 -14.44 -3.93
CA LEU A 366 -5.87 -14.64 -5.32
C LEU A 366 -6.63 -15.96 -5.51
N MET A 367 -6.16 -17.06 -4.92
CA MET A 367 -6.82 -18.36 -4.97
C MET A 367 -8.24 -18.30 -4.38
N ARG A 368 -8.41 -17.64 -3.23
CA ARG A 368 -9.71 -17.43 -2.59
C ARG A 368 -10.65 -16.65 -3.50
N HIS A 369 -10.17 -15.58 -4.11
CA HIS A 369 -10.96 -14.76 -5.04
C HIS A 369 -11.32 -15.53 -6.33
N ARG A 370 -10.35 -16.18 -6.97
CA ARG A 370 -10.55 -17.02 -8.17
C ARG A 370 -11.65 -18.04 -7.92
N ARG A 371 -11.55 -18.80 -6.81
CA ARG A 371 -12.52 -19.85 -6.47
C ARG A 371 -13.89 -19.27 -6.15
N ALA A 372 -13.97 -18.20 -5.37
CA ALA A 372 -15.25 -17.55 -5.02
C ALA A 372 -15.98 -17.01 -6.26
N GLN A 373 -15.25 -16.31 -7.15
CA GLN A 373 -15.79 -15.77 -8.39
C GLN A 373 -16.24 -16.90 -9.33
N THR A 374 -15.44 -17.95 -9.48
CA THR A 374 -15.77 -19.10 -10.33
C THR A 374 -16.96 -19.89 -9.80
N ALA A 375 -17.06 -20.06 -8.47
CA ALA A 375 -18.20 -20.72 -7.84
C ALA A 375 -19.50 -19.93 -8.07
N SER A 376 -19.42 -18.60 -8.00
CA SER A 376 -20.54 -17.72 -8.36
C SER A 376 -20.98 -17.94 -9.82
N LEU A 377 -20.04 -17.98 -10.77
CA LEU A 377 -20.34 -18.25 -12.19
C LEU A 377 -20.99 -19.63 -12.42
N ILE A 378 -20.54 -20.66 -11.72
CA ILE A 378 -21.13 -22.01 -11.84
C ILE A 378 -22.55 -22.04 -11.25
N LYS A 379 -22.77 -21.38 -10.12
CA LYS A 379 -24.11 -21.25 -9.55
C LYS A 379 -25.06 -20.57 -10.55
N GLU A 380 -24.62 -19.49 -11.18
CA GLU A 380 -25.39 -18.82 -12.24
C GLU A 380 -25.71 -19.74 -13.43
N LEU A 381 -24.76 -20.58 -13.85
CA LEU A 381 -24.94 -21.54 -14.94
C LEU A 381 -25.92 -22.66 -14.61
N GLN A 382 -25.88 -23.16 -13.38
CA GLN A 382 -26.74 -24.26 -12.89
C GLN A 382 -28.17 -23.81 -12.64
N GLU A 383 -28.35 -22.63 -12.04
CA GLU A 383 -29.68 -22.13 -11.70
C GLU A 383 -30.47 -21.76 -12.96
N GLY A 384 -29.81 -21.48 -14.09
CA GLY A 384 -30.47 -21.11 -15.35
C GLY A 384 -31.37 -19.89 -15.22
N ARG A 385 -31.32 -19.19 -14.07
CA ARG A 385 -32.17 -18.05 -13.74
C ARG A 385 -31.75 -16.92 -14.64
N VAL A 386 -32.63 -16.67 -15.60
CA VAL A 386 -32.49 -15.49 -16.43
C VAL A 386 -32.81 -14.25 -15.59
N PHE A 387 -33.71 -14.36 -14.60
CA PHE A 387 -33.87 -13.51 -13.41
C PHE A 387 -34.45 -14.34 -12.26
#